data_AF-A0A0R3KIA2-F1
#
_entry.id   AF-A0A0R3KIA2-F1
#
_cell.length_a   1.000
_cell.length_b   1.000
_cell.length_c   1.000
_cell.angle_alpha   90.00
_cell.angle_beta   90.00
_cell.angle_gamma   90.00
#
_symmetry.space_group_name_H-M   'P 1'
#
loop_
_entity.id
_entity.type
_entity.pdbx_description
1 polymer ?
#
loop_
_entity_poly.entity_id
_entity_poly.type
_entity_poly.pdbx_seq_one_letter_code
_entity_poly.pdbx_strand_id
1 'polypeptide(L)'
;MADVIYKRCYFDWGGRCAYCDVVLCRQKTGGKVKASIDHFIPLSKGGQNGRSNRVLSCYPCNLAKNDADPRETNQWPHVEQRLAAIAASPIISHGKLRLLIPELERQLAV
;
A
#
# COMPACT_ATOMS: atom_id res chain seq x y z
N MET A 1 3.46 -3.54 16.71
CA MET A 1 3.80 -2.36 15.88
C MET A 1 3.75 -2.66 14.37
N ALA A 2 4.39 -3.72 13.87
CA ALA A 2 4.38 -4.09 12.44
C ALA A 2 2.99 -4.38 11.85
N ASP A 3 2.04 -4.86 12.67
CA ASP A 3 0.65 -5.06 12.26
C ASP A 3 -0.10 -3.73 11.99
N VAL A 4 0.15 -2.70 12.80
CA VAL A 4 -0.49 -1.38 12.66
C VAL A 4 -0.05 -0.70 11.37
N ILE A 5 1.24 -0.77 11.04
CA ILE A 5 1.81 -0.21 9.80
C ILE A 5 1.13 -0.85 8.58
N TYR A 6 0.94 -2.17 8.60
CA TYR A 6 0.28 -2.86 7.50
C TYR A 6 -1.20 -2.47 7.39
N LYS A 7 -1.95 -2.51 8.49
CA LYS A 7 -3.37 -2.09 8.50
C LYS A 7 -3.54 -0.67 7.99
N ARG A 8 -2.60 0.22 8.35
CA ARG A 8 -2.55 1.60 7.87
C ARG A 8 -2.37 1.66 6.35
N CYS A 9 -1.35 0.98 5.83
CA CYS A 9 -1.05 0.93 4.40
C CYS A 9 -2.22 0.32 3.62
N TYR A 10 -2.80 -0.78 4.12
CA TYR A 10 -4.00 -1.40 3.55
C TYR A 10 -5.14 -0.39 3.41
N PHE A 11 -5.42 0.38 4.48
CA PHE A 11 -6.49 1.38 4.47
C PHE A 11 -6.19 2.58 3.57
N ASP A 12 -4.96 3.13 3.62
CA ASP A 12 -4.55 4.26 2.78
C ASP A 12 -4.67 3.92 1.28
N TRP A 13 -4.44 2.65 0.92
CA TRP A 13 -4.58 2.12 -0.44
C TRP A 13 -5.96 1.52 -0.75
N GLY A 14 -6.94 1.69 0.15
CA GLY A 14 -8.30 1.21 -0.08
C GLY A 14 -8.38 -0.30 -0.33
N GLY A 15 -7.46 -1.07 0.23
CA GLY A 15 -7.38 -2.52 0.04
C GLY A 15 -7.05 -2.97 -1.38
N ARG A 16 -6.49 -2.10 -2.22
CA ARG A 16 -6.12 -2.41 -3.62
C ARG A 16 -4.62 -2.34 -3.84
N CYS A 17 -4.12 -3.17 -4.75
CA CYS A 17 -2.73 -3.09 -5.19
C CYS A 17 -2.46 -1.74 -5.85
N ALA A 18 -1.41 -1.05 -5.43
CA ALA A 18 -1.00 0.23 -6.01
C ALA A 18 -0.68 0.15 -7.51
N TYR A 19 -0.15 -0.99 -7.95
CA TYR A 19 0.35 -1.17 -9.31
C TYR A 19 -0.71 -1.67 -10.29
N CYS A 20 -1.53 -2.63 -9.89
CA CYS A 20 -2.49 -3.29 -10.79
C CYS A 20 -3.95 -3.17 -10.34
N ASP A 21 -4.23 -2.44 -9.26
CA ASP A 21 -5.56 -2.15 -8.71
C ASP A 21 -6.42 -3.35 -8.27
N VAL A 22 -5.87 -4.56 -8.33
CA VAL A 22 -6.55 -5.76 -7.84
C VAL A 22 -6.88 -5.62 -6.35
N VAL A 23 -8.09 -6.05 -5.98
CA VAL A 23 -8.51 -6.13 -4.58
C VAL A 23 -7.66 -7.15 -3.85
N LEU A 24 -7.13 -6.74 -2.70
CA LEU A 24 -6.30 -7.57 -1.83
C LEU A 24 -7.03 -7.85 -0.54
N CYS A 25 -6.81 -9.05 -0.01
CA CYS A 25 -7.27 -9.36 1.33
C CYS A 25 -6.41 -8.59 2.35
N ARG A 26 -7.01 -8.14 3.44
CA ARG A 26 -6.24 -7.59 4.56
C ARG A 26 -5.29 -8.63 5.16
N GLN A 27 -5.58 -9.92 5.07
CA GLN A 27 -4.67 -10.93 5.58
C GLN A 27 -3.41 -11.00 4.69
N LYS A 28 -2.24 -10.86 5.32
CA LYS A 28 -0.94 -10.96 4.63
C LYS A 28 -0.72 -12.34 3.98
N THR A 29 -1.31 -13.37 4.58
CA THR A 29 -1.22 -14.77 4.19
C THR A 29 -2.62 -15.39 4.15
N GLY A 30 -2.80 -16.44 3.33
CA GLY A 30 -4.07 -17.19 3.27
C GLY A 30 -5.15 -16.62 2.34
N GLY A 31 -5.02 -15.38 1.85
CA GLY A 31 -5.89 -14.82 0.81
C GLY A 31 -5.56 -15.32 -0.61
N LYS A 32 -6.48 -15.10 -1.57
CA LYS A 32 -6.30 -15.46 -3.00
C LYS A 32 -5.00 -14.89 -3.58
N VAL A 33 -4.60 -13.70 -3.15
CA VAL A 33 -3.35 -13.05 -3.54
C VAL A 33 -2.68 -12.50 -2.28
N LYS A 34 -1.39 -12.85 -2.09
CA LYS A 34 -0.58 -12.34 -0.97
C LYS A 34 -0.32 -10.85 -1.14
N ALA A 35 -0.54 -10.09 -0.07
CA ALA A 35 -0.32 -8.65 -0.03
C ALA A 35 0.88 -8.30 0.85
N SER A 36 1.68 -7.34 0.41
CA SER A 36 2.86 -6.83 1.11
C SER A 36 2.89 -5.31 1.08
N ILE A 37 3.72 -4.74 1.95
CA ILE A 37 4.10 -3.33 1.84
C ILE A 37 5.34 -3.28 0.96
N ASP A 38 5.28 -2.48 -0.08
CA ASP A 38 6.44 -2.14 -0.90
C ASP A 38 6.86 -0.68 -0.68
N HIS A 39 8.13 -0.38 -0.93
CA HIS A 39 8.65 0.97 -0.97
C HIS A 39 8.66 1.46 -2.41
N PHE A 40 7.87 2.50 -2.71
CA PHE A 40 7.72 3.01 -4.08
C PHE A 40 9.07 3.37 -4.69
N ILE A 41 9.85 4.18 -3.96
CA ILE A 41 11.29 4.33 -4.18
C ILE A 41 12.01 3.31 -3.28
N PRO A 42 12.83 2.40 -3.84
CA PRO A 42 13.54 1.39 -3.05
C PRO A 42 14.41 2.00 -1.95
N LEU A 43 14.46 1.36 -0.77
CA LEU A 43 15.32 1.82 0.34
C LEU A 43 16.80 1.84 -0.05
N SER A 44 17.25 0.85 -0.82
CA SER A 44 18.63 0.75 -1.34
C SER A 44 19.01 1.91 -2.27
N LYS A 45 18.02 2.60 -2.85
CA LYS A 45 18.20 3.76 -3.74
C LYS A 45 17.86 5.10 -3.06
N GLY A 46 17.81 5.11 -1.72
CA GLY A 46 17.57 6.31 -0.93
C GLY A 46 16.09 6.65 -0.67
N GLY A 47 15.18 5.71 -0.94
CA GLY A 47 13.77 5.85 -0.59
C GLY A 47 13.55 5.95 0.92
N GLN A 48 12.53 6.71 1.35
CA GLN A 48 12.21 6.87 2.76
C GLN A 48 11.48 5.63 3.32
N ASN A 49 11.73 5.27 4.58
CA ASN A 49 10.95 4.23 5.27
C ASN A 49 9.68 4.79 5.95
N GLY A 50 8.93 5.62 5.23
CA GLY A 50 7.79 6.38 5.76
C GLY A 50 6.46 6.09 5.04
N ARG A 51 5.35 6.57 5.61
CA ARG A 51 4.01 6.45 5.01
C ARG A 51 3.93 7.04 3.60
N SER A 52 4.68 8.10 3.34
CA SER A 52 4.81 8.80 2.04
C SER A 52 5.49 7.96 0.95
N ASN A 53 6.08 6.81 1.28
CA ASN A 53 6.77 5.94 0.34
C ASN A 53 6.29 4.48 0.40
N ARG A 54 5.27 4.18 1.22
CA ARG A 54 4.78 2.81 1.42
C ARG A 54 3.52 2.57 0.60
N VAL A 55 3.56 1.54 -0.22
CA VAL A 55 2.42 1.13 -1.04
C VAL A 55 1.92 -0.26 -0.68
N LEU A 56 0.62 -0.49 -0.84
CA LEU A 56 0.08 -1.84 -0.76
C LEU A 56 0.30 -2.52 -2.12
N SER A 57 1.00 -3.65 -2.14
CA SER A 57 1.32 -4.36 -3.38
C SER A 57 0.93 -5.83 -3.29
N CYS A 58 0.47 -6.37 -4.42
CA CYS A 58 0.31 -7.81 -4.57
C CYS A 58 1.68 -8.46 -4.80
N TYR A 59 1.83 -9.73 -4.40
CA TYR A 59 3.10 -10.44 -4.55
C TYR A 59 3.66 -10.40 -6.00
N PRO A 60 2.86 -10.65 -7.06
CA PRO A 60 3.36 -10.57 -8.44
C PRO A 60 3.90 -9.18 -8.83
N CYS A 61 3.17 -8.11 -8.51
CA CYS A 61 3.63 -6.75 -8.84
C CYS A 61 4.84 -6.33 -8.02
N ASN A 62 4.89 -6.68 -6.73
CA ASN A 62 6.04 -6.41 -5.89
C ASN A 62 7.30 -7.09 -6.43
N LEU A 63 7.18 -8.37 -6.81
CA LEU A 63 8.27 -9.13 -7.40
C LEU A 63 8.71 -8.57 -8.76
N ALA A 64 7.75 -8.20 -9.61
CA ALA A 64 8.04 -7.63 -10.92
C ALA A 64 8.71 -6.24 -10.85
N LYS A 65 8.30 -5.41 -9.88
CA LYS A 65 8.93 -4.11 -9.65
C LYS A 65 10.37 -4.27 -9.15
N ASN A 66 10.63 -5.22 -8.26
CA ASN A 66 11.95 -5.45 -7.67
C ASN A 66 12.56 -4.13 -7.13
N ASP A 67 13.80 -3.79 -7.51
CA ASP A 67 14.52 -2.58 -7.16
C ASP A 67 14.44 -1.48 -8.24
N ALA A 68 13.47 -1.58 -9.16
CA ALA A 68 13.20 -0.52 -10.13
C ALA A 68 12.89 0.79 -9.39
N ASP A 69 13.56 1.87 -9.80
CA ASP A 69 13.31 3.21 -9.28
C ASP A 69 12.31 3.93 -10.19
N PRO A 70 11.12 4.30 -9.69
CA PRO A 70 10.15 5.04 -10.49
C PRO A 70 10.70 6.37 -11.04
N ARG A 71 11.68 6.99 -10.37
CA ARG A 71 12.33 8.23 -10.82
C ARG A 71 13.17 8.03 -12.08
N GLU A 72 13.72 6.84 -12.26
CA GLU A 72 14.55 6.47 -13.42
C GLU A 72 13.70 5.91 -14.56
N THR A 73 12.65 5.17 -14.21
CA THR A 73 11.83 4.41 -15.17
C THR A 73 10.59 5.15 -15.65
N ASN A 74 10.21 6.25 -14.97
CA ASN A 74 8.98 7.02 -15.22
C ASN A 74 7.69 6.16 -15.14
N GLN A 75 7.71 5.10 -14.32
CA GLN A 75 6.58 4.21 -14.13
C GLN A 75 5.67 4.66 -13.00
N TRP A 76 4.37 4.41 -13.17
CA TRP A 76 3.32 4.59 -12.15
C TRP A 76 3.12 6.04 -11.64
N PRO A 77 2.91 7.03 -12.52
CA PRO A 77 2.61 8.41 -12.09
C PRO A 77 1.36 8.50 -11.20
N HIS A 78 0.38 7.61 -11.39
CA HIS A 78 -0.81 7.54 -10.53
C HIS A 78 -0.49 7.11 -9.09
N VAL A 79 0.53 6.27 -8.90
CA VAL A 79 0.99 5.84 -7.56
C VAL A 79 1.66 7.01 -6.84
N GLU A 80 2.50 7.77 -7.54
CA GLU A 80 3.13 8.98 -7.01
C GLU A 80 2.09 10.02 -6.58
N GLN A 81 1.10 10.30 -7.43
CA GLN A 81 0.00 11.20 -7.11
C GLN A 81 -0.77 10.75 -5.87
N ARG A 82 -1.05 9.45 -5.74
CA ARG A 82 -1.75 8.90 -4.58
C ARG A 82 -0.90 8.95 -3.31
N LEU A 83 0.41 8.72 -3.39
CA LEU A 83 1.33 8.88 -2.27
C LEU A 83 1.37 10.33 -1.76
N ALA A 84 1.36 11.32 -2.66
CA ALA A 84 1.25 12.73 -2.30
C ALA A 84 -0.05 13.02 -1.53
N ALA A 85 -1.19 12.50 -2.02
CA ALA A 85 -2.47 12.63 -1.32
C ALA A 85 -2.48 11.94 0.06
N ILE A 86 -1.89 10.74 0.16
CA ILE A 86 -1.74 10.01 1.42
C ILE A 86 -0.87 10.82 2.39
N ALA A 87 0.25 11.38 1.93
CA ALA A 87 1.15 12.18 2.75
C ALA A 87 0.48 13.45 3.30
N ALA A 88 -0.37 14.09 2.50
CA ALA A 88 -1.16 15.25 2.91
C ALA A 88 -2.33 14.91 3.86
N SER A 89 -2.77 13.64 3.88
CA SER A 89 -3.92 13.21 4.68
C SER A 89 -3.55 13.00 6.16
N PRO A 90 -4.42 13.37 7.12
CA PRO A 90 -4.14 13.23 8.55
C PRO A 90 -4.01 11.77 8.98
N ILE A 91 -3.13 11.53 9.94
CA ILE A 91 -2.96 10.22 10.55
C ILE A 91 -4.13 9.95 11.50
N ILE A 92 -5.09 9.13 11.06
CA ILE A 92 -6.08 8.54 11.98
C ILE A 92 -5.44 7.61 13.03
N SER A 93 -6.01 7.61 14.23
CA SER A 93 -5.56 6.75 15.33
C SER A 93 -5.78 5.25 15.03
N HIS A 94 -5.01 4.39 15.68
CA HIS A 94 -5.20 2.94 15.56
C HIS A 94 -6.60 2.48 16.02
N GLY A 95 -7.21 3.17 17.00
CA GLY A 95 -8.60 2.94 17.40
C GLY A 95 -9.58 3.22 16.26
N LYS A 96 -9.48 4.40 15.63
CA LYS A 96 -10.32 4.78 14.49
C LYS A 96 -10.12 3.84 13.30
N LEU A 97 -8.88 3.45 13.02
CA LEU A 97 -8.55 2.51 11.94
C LEU A 97 -9.25 1.15 12.11
N ARG A 98 -9.31 0.63 13.33
CA ARG A 98 -9.99 -0.65 13.62
C ARG A 98 -11.50 -0.60 13.33
N LEU A 99 -12.13 0.56 13.47
CA LEU A 99 -13.56 0.75 13.19
C LEU A 99 -13.84 0.90 11.68
N LEU A 100 -12.91 1.49 10.92
CA LEU A 100 -13.11 1.80 9.50
C LEU A 100 -12.75 0.64 8.56
N ILE A 101 -11.80 -0.21 8.94
CA ILE A 101 -11.37 -1.35 8.10
C ILE A 101 -12.52 -2.29 7.73
N PRO A 102 -13.42 -2.69 8.65
CA PRO A 102 -14.54 -3.57 8.29
C PRO A 102 -15.49 -2.96 7.25
N GLU A 103 -15.70 -1.64 7.29
CA GLU A 103 -16.50 -0.95 6.28
C GLU A 103 -15.80 -0.97 4.91
N LEU A 104 -14.50 -0.71 4.87
CA LEU A 104 -13.72 -0.85 3.63
C LEU A 104 -13.79 -2.28 3.08
N GLU A 105 -13.67 -3.30 3.93
CA GLU A 105 -13.77 -4.71 3.49
C GLU A 105 -15.16 -5.03 2.91
N ARG A 106 -16.25 -4.48 3.47
CA ARG A 106 -17.60 -4.60 2.89
C ARG A 106 -17.70 -3.96 1.51
N GLN A 107 -17.10 -2.78 1.32
CA GLN A 107 -17.11 -2.07 0.04
C GLN A 107 -16.30 -2.78 -1.06
N LEU A 108 -15.35 -3.63 -0.67
CA LEU A 108 -14.52 -4.41 -1.59
C LEU A 108 -15.12 -5.77 -1.95
N ALA A 109 -16.08 -6.28 -1.17
CA ALA A 109 -16.71 -7.59 -1.34
C ALA A 109 -17.85 -7.61 -2.37
N VAL A 110 -17.81 -6.71 -3.36
CA VAL A 110 -18.74 -6.66 -4.49
C VAL A 110 -18.65 -7.93 -5.33
#